data_AF-A0A174QYZ4-F1
#
_entry.id   AF-A0A174QYZ4-F1
#
_cell.length_a   1.000
_cell.length_b   1.000
_cell.length_c   1.000
_cell.angle_alpha   90.00
_cell.angle_beta   90.00
_cell.angle_gamma   90.00
#
_symmetry.space_group_name_H-M   'P 1'
#
loop_
_entity.id
_entity.type
_entity.pdbx_description
1 polymer ?
#
loop_
_entity_poly.entity_id
_entity_poly.type
_entity_poly.pdbx_seq_one_letter_code
_entity_poly.pdbx_strand_id
1 'polypeptide(L)'
;MRRILKRFTGLFCVLALCLSMLPVSALAAEDAPSNQSTTLLSDDNVAKIEENEYPTLDEAVNAAEDGATIELLADATTKGWNLTKSLTITSAPNLAEKPTVTFEKDGIALWGKDTDL
;
A
#
# COMPACT_ATOMS: atom_id res chain seq x y z
N MET A 1 24.22 14.98 -16.76
CA MET A 1 23.20 16.04 -16.78
C MET A 1 22.47 16.04 -18.11
N ARG A 2 21.13 15.90 -18.06
CA ARG A 2 20.11 16.49 -18.95
C ARG A 2 20.35 16.43 -20.47
N ARG A 3 19.44 15.77 -21.19
CA ARG A 3 18.61 16.35 -22.29
C ARG A 3 18.11 15.23 -23.23
N ILE A 4 17.11 14.47 -22.76
CA ILE A 4 16.23 13.65 -23.63
C ILE A 4 15.17 14.52 -24.33
N LEU A 5 15.26 15.85 -24.23
CA LEU A 5 14.37 16.84 -24.82
C LEU A 5 14.61 17.08 -26.33
N LYS A 6 14.92 16.05 -27.12
CA LYS A 6 15.23 16.19 -28.56
C LYS A 6 14.38 15.35 -29.52
N ARG A 7 13.31 14.72 -29.04
CA ARG A 7 12.41 13.92 -29.90
C ARG A 7 10.97 14.40 -29.98
N PHE A 8 10.60 15.47 -29.26
CA PHE A 8 9.21 15.93 -29.18
C PHE A 8 8.88 17.13 -30.08
N THR A 9 9.84 17.67 -30.82
CA THR A 9 9.65 18.89 -31.61
C THR A 9 8.93 18.70 -32.95
N GLY A 10 8.63 17.45 -33.35
CA GLY A 10 7.96 17.15 -34.62
C GLY A 10 6.51 16.66 -34.50
N LEU A 11 6.07 16.26 -33.31
CA LEU A 11 4.74 15.64 -33.11
C LEU A 11 3.68 16.65 -32.63
N PHE A 12 4.10 17.84 -32.22
CA PHE A 12 3.22 18.86 -31.65
C PHE A 12 2.36 19.63 -32.69
N CYS A 13 2.70 19.55 -33.98
CA CYS A 13 2.01 20.31 -35.03
C CYS A 13 0.80 19.59 -35.65
N VAL A 14 0.53 18.33 -35.34
CA VAL A 14 -0.66 17.60 -35.84
C VAL A 14 -1.81 17.63 -34.83
N LEU A 15 -1.50 17.74 -33.53
CA LEU A 15 -2.51 17.78 -32.45
C LEU A 15 -3.34 19.08 -32.43
N ALA A 16 -2.79 20.18 -32.94
CA ALA A 16 -3.42 21.50 -32.90
C ALA A 16 -4.58 21.66 -33.91
N LEU A 17 -4.70 20.78 -34.91
CA LEU A 17 -5.72 20.91 -35.96
C LEU A 17 -7.03 20.15 -35.64
N CYS A 18 -7.03 19.29 -34.62
CA CYS A 18 -8.21 18.52 -34.22
C CYS A 18 -9.06 19.18 -33.13
N LEU A 19 -8.68 20.37 -32.64
CA LEU A 19 -9.40 21.07 -31.55
C LEU A 19 -10.52 22.02 -32.00
N SER A 20 -10.77 22.18 -33.31
CA SER A 20 -11.76 23.15 -33.81
C SER A 20 -13.13 22.58 -34.20
N MET A 21 -13.37 21.29 -33.95
CA MET A 21 -14.61 20.60 -34.37
C MET A 21 -15.27 19.84 -33.22
N LEU A 22 -15.46 20.48 -32.06
CA LEU A 22 -16.40 19.97 -31.06
C LEU A 22 -17.43 21.05 -30.67
N PRO A 23 -18.74 20.73 -30.74
CA PRO A 23 -19.83 21.65 -30.45
C PRO A 23 -19.89 21.98 -28.96
N VAL A 24 -20.05 23.27 -28.65
CA VAL A 24 -20.34 23.78 -27.31
C VAL A 24 -21.71 23.27 -26.87
N SER A 25 -21.74 22.21 -26.08
CA SER A 25 -22.94 21.76 -25.37
C SER A 25 -22.71 21.92 -23.88
N ALA A 26 -23.44 22.86 -23.31
CA ALA A 26 -23.57 23.09 -21.89
C ALA A 26 -24.33 21.92 -21.23
N LEU A 27 -23.81 21.41 -20.10
CA LEU A 27 -24.66 20.85 -19.03
C LEU A 27 -23.89 20.74 -17.70
N ALA A 28 -24.42 21.42 -16.69
CA ALA A 28 -24.48 21.08 -15.27
C ALA A 28 -23.26 20.47 -14.53
N ALA A 29 -22.72 21.29 -13.62
CA ALA A 29 -22.33 20.99 -12.23
C ALA A 29 -21.63 19.66 -11.91
N GLU A 30 -20.31 19.67 -11.80
CA GLU A 30 -19.57 18.71 -10.96
C GLU A 30 -18.37 19.46 -10.32
N ASP A 31 -18.52 19.91 -9.08
CA ASP A 31 -17.39 20.37 -8.26
C ASP A 31 -16.78 19.14 -7.59
N ALA A 32 -15.88 18.45 -8.30
CA ALA A 32 -15.08 17.36 -7.75
C ALA A 32 -13.62 17.85 -7.68
N PRO A 33 -13.02 17.99 -6.48
CA PRO A 33 -11.62 18.33 -6.38
C PRO A 33 -10.79 17.12 -6.77
N SER A 34 -9.93 17.33 -7.77
CA SER A 34 -8.79 16.48 -8.06
C SER A 34 -7.78 16.55 -6.90
N ASN A 35 -7.50 15.42 -6.27
CA ASN A 35 -6.27 15.22 -5.50
C ASN A 35 -5.88 13.74 -5.64
N GLN A 36 -4.93 13.44 -6.53
CA GLN A 36 -3.51 13.32 -6.22
C GLN A 36 -3.16 11.86 -5.93
N SER A 37 -2.67 11.19 -6.98
CA SER A 37 -1.78 10.03 -6.91
C SER A 37 -2.11 9.00 -5.84
N THR A 38 -3.23 8.29 -6.01
CA THR A 38 -3.37 6.95 -5.43
C THR A 38 -2.41 6.04 -6.18
N THR A 39 -1.17 5.93 -5.69
CA THR A 39 -0.44 4.67 -5.87
C THR A 39 -1.36 3.62 -5.26
N LEU A 40 -1.91 2.77 -6.12
CA LEU A 40 -2.81 1.68 -5.79
C LEU A 40 -2.07 0.69 -4.87
N LEU A 41 -1.93 1.05 -3.58
CA LEU A 41 -2.02 0.08 -2.51
C LEU A 41 -3.38 -0.55 -2.75
N SER A 42 -3.42 -1.82 -3.17
CA SER A 42 -4.69 -2.52 -3.26
C SER A 42 -5.35 -2.36 -1.89
N ASP A 43 -6.47 -1.64 -1.81
CA ASP A 43 -7.18 -1.30 -0.56
C ASP A 43 -7.56 -2.56 0.27
N ASP A 44 -7.37 -3.75 -0.31
CA ASP A 44 -7.62 -5.05 0.31
C ASP A 44 -6.44 -5.59 1.14
N ASN A 45 -5.21 -5.11 0.95
CA ASN A 45 -4.03 -5.66 1.63
C ASN A 45 -3.72 -4.93 2.95
N VAL A 46 -3.66 -5.68 4.04
CA VAL A 46 -3.47 -5.16 5.40
C VAL A 46 -2.00 -5.16 5.81
N ALA A 47 -1.20 -6.09 5.29
CA ALA A 47 0.17 -6.29 5.72
C ALA A 47 1.13 -6.58 4.55
N LYS A 48 2.41 -6.34 4.77
CA LYS A 48 3.48 -6.56 3.79
C LYS A 48 4.74 -7.10 4.47
N ILE A 49 5.44 -7.98 3.78
CA ILE A 49 6.80 -8.43 4.14
C ILE A 49 7.65 -8.21 2.90
N GLU A 50 8.65 -7.34 2.99
CA GLU A 50 9.48 -6.92 1.85
C GLU A 50 8.65 -6.43 0.66
N GLU A 51 8.48 -7.24 -0.39
CA GLU A 51 7.68 -6.95 -1.59
C GLU A 51 6.37 -7.76 -1.65
N ASN A 52 6.15 -8.69 -0.72
CA ASN A 52 4.95 -9.53 -0.67
C ASN A 52 3.87 -8.89 0.20
N GLU A 53 2.67 -8.70 -0.37
CA GLU A 53 1.50 -8.18 0.32
C GLU A 53 0.53 -9.30 0.72
N TYR A 54 -0.17 -9.08 1.83
CA TYR A 54 -1.09 -10.02 2.44
C TYR A 54 -2.41 -9.33 2.78
N PRO A 55 -3.56 -9.98 2.55
CA PRO A 55 -4.88 -9.43 2.86
C PRO A 55 -5.14 -9.33 4.37
N THR A 56 -4.41 -10.10 5.19
CA THR A 56 -4.55 -10.09 6.65
C THR A 56 -3.20 -10.14 7.35
N LEU A 57 -3.16 -9.62 8.58
CA LEU A 57 -1.98 -9.71 9.42
C LEU A 57 -1.69 -11.17 9.84
N ASP A 58 -2.72 -11.99 10.05
CA ASP A 58 -2.55 -13.41 10.36
C ASP A 58 -1.84 -14.18 9.23
N GLU A 59 -2.19 -13.90 7.97
CA GLU A 59 -1.52 -14.50 6.81
C GLU A 59 -0.04 -14.08 6.72
N ALA A 60 0.25 -12.79 6.93
CA ALA A 60 1.63 -12.31 6.98
C ALA A 60 2.42 -12.98 8.12
N VAL A 61 1.86 -13.08 9.32
CA VAL A 61 2.51 -13.75 10.47
C VAL A 61 2.80 -15.22 10.19
N ASN A 62 1.90 -15.92 9.51
CA ASN A 62 2.12 -17.32 9.13
C ASN A 62 3.24 -17.45 8.10
N ALA A 63 3.26 -16.58 7.09
CA ALA A 63 4.27 -16.58 6.03
C ALA A 63 5.65 -16.07 6.49
N ALA A 64 5.68 -15.23 7.53
CA ALA A 64 6.91 -14.60 8.02
C ALA A 64 7.95 -15.62 8.52
N GLU A 65 9.20 -15.44 8.12
CA GLU A 65 10.33 -16.18 8.67
C GLU A 65 10.73 -15.67 10.06
N ASP A 66 11.57 -16.42 10.77
CA ASP A 66 12.10 -16.00 12.08
C ASP A 66 12.97 -14.74 11.92
N GLY A 67 12.66 -13.69 12.68
CA GLY A 67 13.30 -12.38 12.61
C GLY A 67 12.72 -11.44 11.54
N ALA A 68 11.69 -11.84 10.80
CA ALA A 68 11.11 -11.01 9.75
C ALA A 68 10.42 -9.74 10.30
N THR A 69 10.34 -8.73 9.43
CA THR A 69 9.59 -7.49 9.69
C THR A 69 8.34 -7.45 8.82
N ILE A 70 7.19 -7.27 9.48
CA ILE A 70 5.88 -7.11 8.86
C ILE A 70 5.52 -5.63 8.94
N GLU A 71 5.29 -5.00 7.79
CA GLU A 71 4.78 -3.65 7.67
C GLU A 71 3.24 -3.68 7.56
N LEU A 72 2.56 -2.97 8.45
CA LEU A 72 1.11 -2.76 8.39
C LEU A 72 0.78 -1.59 7.47
N LEU A 73 -0.13 -1.87 6.54
CA LEU A 73 -0.65 -0.92 5.56
C LEU A 73 -1.98 -0.31 6.01
N ALA A 74 -2.75 -1.05 6.82
CA ALA A 74 -4.04 -0.63 7.34
C ALA A 74 -4.28 -1.23 8.74
N ASP A 75 -5.40 -0.86 9.36
CA ASP A 75 -5.86 -1.47 10.60
C ASP A 75 -6.04 -2.99 10.41
N ALA A 76 -5.66 -3.74 11.44
CA ALA A 76 -5.70 -5.20 11.43
C ALA A 76 -6.51 -5.73 12.60
N THR A 77 -7.22 -6.82 12.37
CA THR A 77 -7.82 -7.64 13.42
C THR A 77 -7.16 -9.00 13.45
N THR A 78 -7.06 -9.60 14.64
CA THR A 78 -6.57 -10.96 14.84
C THR A 78 -7.24 -11.58 16.06
N LYS A 79 -7.25 -12.91 16.10
CA LYS A 79 -7.69 -13.67 17.27
C LYS A 79 -6.57 -13.93 18.27
N GLY A 80 -5.35 -13.49 17.98
CA GLY A 80 -4.17 -13.71 18.80
C GLY A 80 -3.28 -14.84 18.29
N TRP A 81 -2.05 -14.90 18.80
CA TRP A 81 -1.03 -15.85 18.35
C TRP A 81 -0.27 -16.50 19.48
N ASN A 82 0.23 -17.69 19.17
CA ASN A 82 1.18 -18.43 19.96
C ASN A 82 2.52 -18.48 19.23
N LEU A 83 3.35 -17.45 19.41
CA LEU A 83 4.57 -17.26 18.60
C LEU A 83 5.77 -17.97 19.23
N THR A 84 6.42 -18.82 18.45
CA THR A 84 7.71 -19.46 18.75
C THR A 84 8.87 -18.85 17.97
N LYS A 85 8.57 -17.88 17.09
CA LYS A 85 9.51 -17.12 16.27
C LYS A 85 9.50 -15.65 16.66
N SER A 86 10.63 -14.99 16.47
CA SER A 86 10.78 -13.56 16.63
C SER A 86 10.19 -12.84 15.42
N LEU A 87 9.37 -11.83 15.63
CA LEU A 87 8.79 -11.01 14.57
C LEU A 87 8.80 -9.55 14.99
N THR A 88 9.01 -8.65 14.02
CA THR A 88 8.79 -7.22 14.20
C THR A 88 7.55 -6.82 13.43
N ILE A 89 6.60 -6.15 14.07
CA ILE A 89 5.43 -5.56 13.40
C ILE A 89 5.57 -4.04 13.50
N THR A 90 5.55 -3.36 12.36
CA THR A 90 5.69 -1.90 12.28
C THR A 90 4.64 -1.30 11.35
N SER A 91 4.37 -0.01 11.48
CA SER A 91 3.55 0.73 10.51
C SER A 91 4.38 1.07 9.27
N ALA A 92 3.75 1.06 8.09
CA ALA A 92 4.36 1.60 6.89
C ALA A 92 4.66 3.11 7.04
N PRO A 93 5.79 3.61 6.51
CA PRO A 93 6.31 4.94 6.83
C PRO A 93 5.48 6.11 6.28
N ASN A 94 4.65 5.87 5.26
CA ASN A 94 3.94 6.91 4.52
C ASN A 94 2.43 6.97 4.80
N LEU A 95 1.98 6.37 5.91
CA LEU A 95 0.58 6.43 6.31
C LEU A 95 0.28 7.75 7.03
N ALA A 96 -0.83 8.39 6.67
CA ALA A 96 -1.30 9.62 7.32
C ALA A 96 -1.63 9.37 8.80
N GLU A 97 -2.18 8.20 9.10
CA GLU A 97 -2.48 7.71 10.44
C GLU A 97 -1.83 6.35 10.65
N LYS A 98 -1.35 6.08 11.87
CA LYS A 98 -0.74 4.79 12.17
C LYS A 98 -1.83 3.74 12.41
N PRO A 99 -1.68 2.54 11.83
CA PRO A 99 -2.66 1.48 11.96
C PRO A 99 -2.73 0.93 13.38
N THR A 100 -3.91 0.44 13.73
CA THR A 100 -4.23 -0.24 14.99
C THR A 100 -4.32 -1.74 14.76
N VAL A 101 -3.78 -2.52 15.71
CA VAL A 101 -4.00 -3.97 15.78
C VAL A 101 -5.00 -4.27 16.88
N THR A 102 -6.15 -4.84 16.51
CA THR A 102 -7.20 -5.22 17.44
C THR A 102 -7.19 -6.74 17.67
N PHE A 103 -7.09 -7.14 18.94
CA PHE A 103 -7.21 -8.52 19.36
C PHE A 103 -8.66 -8.81 19.76
N GLU A 104 -9.36 -9.62 18.98
CA GLU A 104 -10.79 -9.90 19.20
C GLU A 104 -11.04 -10.98 20.26
N LYS A 105 -10.03 -11.82 20.53
CA LYS A 105 -10.17 -12.97 21.41
C LYS A 105 -9.00 -13.10 22.37
N ASP A 106 -7.87 -13.59 21.89
CA ASP A 106 -6.65 -13.80 22.67
C ASP A 106 -5.58 -12.77 22.27
N GLY A 107 -4.57 -12.57 23.11
CA GLY A 107 -3.46 -11.64 22.85
C GLY A 107 -2.26 -12.30 22.13
N ILE A 108 -1.06 -11.84 22.46
CA ILE A 108 0.20 -12.44 21.98
C ILE A 108 0.82 -13.26 23.11
N ALA A 109 1.01 -14.55 22.88
CA ALA A 109 1.88 -15.39 23.71
C ALA A 109 3.26 -15.51 23.05
N LEU A 110 4.30 -15.19 23.82
CA LEU A 110 5.70 -15.31 23.41
C LEU A 110 6.35 -16.44 24.20
N TRP A 111 6.94 -17.38 23.48
CA TRP A 111 7.72 -18.46 24.08
C TRP A 111 9.20 -18.21 23.84
N GLY A 112 10.03 -18.55 24.82
CA GLY A 112 11.47 -18.61 24.59
C GLY A 112 11.73 -19.55 23.42
N LYS A 113 12.56 -19.12 22.47
CA LYS A 113 13.05 -20.01 21.41
C LYS A 113 13.80 -21.14 22.10
N ASP A 114 13.40 -22.39 21.86
CA ASP A 114 14.22 -23.53 22.23
C ASP A 114 15.57 -23.34 21.52
N THR A 115 16.58 -22.97 22.31
CA THR A 115 17.94 -22.91 21.84
C THR A 115 18.42 -24.34 21.92
N ASP A 116 18.37 -25.06 20.80
CA ASP A 116 19.08 -26.34 20.67
C ASP A 116 20.56 -26.06 20.94
N LEU A 117 20.99 -26.33 22.19
CA LEU A 117 22.37 -26.30 22.66
C LEU A 117 22.98 -27.70 22.56
#